data_AF-A0A523XV58-F1
#
_entry.id   AF-A0A523XV58-F1
#
_cell.length_a   1.000
_cell.length_b   1.000
_cell.length_c   1.000
_cell.angle_alpha   90.00
_cell.angle_beta   90.00
_cell.angle_gamma   90.00
#
_symmetry.space_group_name_H-M   'P 1'
#
loop_
_entity.id
_entity.type
_entity.pdbx_description
1 polymer ?
#
loop_
_entity_poly.entity_id
_entity_poly.type
_entity_poly.pdbx_seq_one_letter_code
_entity_poly.pdbx_strand_id
1 'polypeptide(L)'
;MHREFRKLLEQATGVSGFIIAVNIDVRGFSPFSMKVDSSETAIFIKSIYRKLIDGYFSDASFFKPAGDGLLIMLPYTEENLKEKASKSIATCLSVLKDFHSFCANEPMVNFEVPEAVGIGLSRGAACRLVSGDKTLDYSGRVLNLASRLMDLARPCGVVFDSGFGIQLLPKVLRNKFSRTKVYIRGIAEKEPVEILYTKEHTRISPMSKKPYEKIKWKTVTDARTLREIKTSLPRRIYSLPSEPLDSEQLIVRIEYPAVYKGARKKGLVVIARFNKFEYYMEAGEPTVSVSYEALAKKLEKEGVKDSWEVKIEIMYPEQ
;
A
#
# COMPACT_ATOMS: atom_id res chain seq x y z
N MET A 1 -23.50 14.92 11.81
CA MET A 1 -22.52 13.84 12.03
C MET A 1 -21.79 13.95 13.37
N HIS A 2 -21.03 15.02 13.67
CA HIS A 2 -20.23 15.11 14.91
C HIS A 2 -21.03 15.07 16.24
N ARG A 3 -22.22 15.70 16.31
CA ARG A 3 -23.05 15.70 17.54
C ARG A 3 -23.65 14.33 17.87
N GLU A 4 -24.08 13.57 16.87
CA GLU A 4 -24.63 12.22 17.05
C GLU A 4 -23.52 11.25 17.47
N PHE A 5 -22.40 11.27 16.77
CA PHE A 5 -21.24 10.45 17.13
C PHE A 5 -20.76 10.75 18.56
N ARG A 6 -20.71 12.03 18.96
CA ARG A 6 -20.35 12.42 20.33
C ARG A 6 -21.29 11.83 21.38
N LYS A 7 -22.61 11.84 21.14
CA LYS A 7 -23.59 11.23 22.05
C LYS A 7 -23.40 9.72 22.16
N LEU A 8 -23.15 9.04 21.04
CA LEU A 8 -22.87 7.60 21.03
C LEU A 8 -21.61 7.27 21.84
N LEU A 9 -20.57 8.12 21.79
CA LEU A 9 -19.36 7.92 22.58
C LEU A 9 -19.56 8.03 24.10
N GLU A 10 -20.53 8.82 24.56
CA GLU A 10 -20.81 8.98 26.01
C GLU A 10 -21.39 7.71 26.64
N GLN A 11 -22.03 6.86 25.84
CA GLN A 11 -22.64 5.60 26.27
C GLN A 11 -21.83 4.39 25.80
N ALA A 12 -20.67 4.61 25.17
CA ALA A 12 -19.94 3.54 24.52
C ALA A 12 -19.20 2.65 25.53
N THR A 13 -19.22 1.34 25.28
CA THR A 13 -18.51 0.33 26.06
C THR A 13 -17.65 -0.56 25.17
N GLY A 14 -16.61 -1.15 25.75
CA GLY A 14 -15.74 -2.11 25.06
C GLY A 14 -16.28 -3.53 25.20
N VAL A 15 -16.45 -4.23 24.08
CA VAL A 15 -16.84 -5.63 24.06
C VAL A 15 -15.81 -6.43 23.27
N SER A 16 -15.19 -7.40 23.92
CA SER A 16 -14.24 -8.32 23.29
C SER A 16 -14.98 -9.41 22.51
N GLY A 17 -14.43 -9.79 21.37
CA GLY A 17 -14.93 -10.90 20.56
C GLY A 17 -13.89 -11.39 19.57
N PHE A 18 -14.18 -12.52 18.95
CA PHE A 18 -13.34 -13.11 17.91
C PHE A 18 -13.81 -12.68 16.53
N ILE A 19 -12.87 -12.20 15.72
CA ILE A 19 -13.13 -11.69 14.38
C ILE A 19 -12.09 -12.16 13.36
N ILE A 20 -12.52 -12.26 12.12
CA ILE A 20 -11.65 -12.23 10.95
C ILE A 20 -11.67 -10.79 10.43
N ALA A 21 -10.52 -10.13 10.46
CA ALA A 21 -10.32 -8.83 9.85
C ALA A 21 -9.85 -9.04 8.41
N VAL A 22 -10.55 -8.43 7.46
CA VAL A 22 -10.16 -8.39 6.05
C VAL A 22 -9.87 -6.94 5.69
N ASN A 23 -8.67 -6.66 5.20
CA ASN A 23 -8.32 -5.36 4.66
C ASN A 23 -8.08 -5.47 3.16
N ILE A 24 -8.77 -4.64 2.38
CA ILE A 24 -8.75 -4.62 0.92
C ILE A 24 -8.24 -3.26 0.48
N ASP A 25 -7.35 -3.18 -0.52
CA ASP A 25 -6.73 -1.96 -1.04
C ASP A 25 -6.59 -2.00 -2.56
N VAL A 26 -6.87 -0.89 -3.24
CA VAL A 26 -6.90 -0.84 -4.70
C VAL A 26 -5.51 -0.52 -5.25
N ARG A 27 -4.99 -1.43 -6.07
CA ARG A 27 -3.62 -1.35 -6.57
C ARG A 27 -3.56 -0.39 -7.75
N GLY A 28 -2.74 0.64 -7.59
CA GLY A 28 -2.62 1.72 -8.59
C GLY A 28 -3.59 2.88 -8.34
N PHE A 29 -4.30 2.91 -7.20
CA PHE A 29 -5.25 3.98 -6.91
C PHE A 29 -4.59 5.37 -6.79
N SER A 30 -3.47 5.52 -6.07
CA SER A 30 -2.89 6.86 -5.89
C SER A 30 -2.49 7.49 -7.23
N PRO A 31 -1.77 6.81 -8.15
CA PRO A 31 -1.54 7.32 -9.50
C PRO A 31 -2.83 7.63 -10.28
N PHE A 32 -3.86 6.81 -10.14
CA PHE A 32 -5.17 7.03 -10.76
C PHE A 32 -5.81 8.34 -10.23
N SER A 33 -5.92 8.50 -8.92
CA SER A 33 -6.53 9.69 -8.27
C SER A 33 -5.82 11.02 -8.57
N MET A 34 -4.57 10.97 -9.05
CA MET A 34 -3.82 12.15 -9.48
C MET A 34 -4.07 12.53 -10.94
N LYS A 35 -4.67 11.63 -11.74
CA LYS A 35 -4.91 11.81 -13.17
C LYS A 35 -6.37 12.15 -13.49
N VAL A 36 -7.30 11.62 -12.70
CA VAL A 36 -8.75 11.79 -12.91
C VAL A 36 -9.33 12.87 -12.00
N ASP A 37 -10.52 13.34 -12.34
CA ASP A 37 -11.24 14.31 -11.51
C ASP A 37 -11.73 13.67 -10.19
N SER A 38 -11.97 14.51 -9.18
CA SER A 38 -12.47 14.05 -7.88
C SER A 38 -13.85 13.39 -7.97
N SER A 39 -14.68 13.82 -8.93
CA SER A 39 -16.00 13.22 -9.20
C SER A 39 -15.88 11.79 -9.75
N GLU A 40 -14.97 11.58 -10.70
CA GLU A 40 -14.66 10.26 -11.28
C GLU A 40 -14.11 9.31 -10.21
N THR A 41 -13.20 9.82 -9.38
CA THR A 41 -12.66 9.08 -8.22
C THR A 41 -13.78 8.66 -7.27
N ALA A 42 -14.72 9.57 -6.96
CA ALA A 42 -15.84 9.27 -6.06
C ALA A 42 -16.81 8.23 -6.65
N ILE A 43 -17.09 8.29 -7.96
CA ILE A 43 -17.92 7.31 -8.66
C ILE A 43 -17.26 5.93 -8.59
N PHE A 44 -15.96 5.85 -8.92
CA PHE A 44 -15.20 4.61 -8.84
C PHE A 44 -15.24 3.99 -7.44
N ILE A 45 -14.90 4.75 -6.39
CA ILE A 45 -14.91 4.26 -5.01
C ILE A 45 -16.30 3.80 -4.58
N LYS A 46 -17.36 4.55 -4.93
CA LYS A 46 -18.74 4.17 -4.63
C LYS A 46 -19.09 2.81 -5.26
N SER A 47 -18.71 2.59 -6.52
CA SER A 47 -18.98 1.35 -7.24
C SER A 47 -18.25 0.16 -6.61
N ILE A 48 -16.96 0.33 -6.28
CA ILE A 48 -16.17 -0.69 -5.59
C ILE A 48 -16.78 -1.03 -4.22
N TYR A 49 -17.11 -0.02 -3.41
CA TYR A 49 -17.67 -0.24 -2.08
C TYR A 49 -19.02 -0.96 -2.13
N ARG A 50 -19.93 -0.55 -3.03
CA ARG A 50 -21.20 -1.25 -3.20
C ARG A 50 -20.99 -2.71 -3.60
N LYS A 51 -20.10 -2.99 -4.57
CA LYS A 51 -19.82 -4.37 -4.98
C LYS A 51 -19.26 -5.20 -3.83
N LEU A 52 -18.29 -4.68 -3.08
CA LEU A 52 -17.70 -5.39 -1.94
C LEU A 52 -18.74 -5.65 -0.84
N ILE A 53 -19.49 -4.62 -0.43
CA ILE A 53 -20.47 -4.71 0.67
C ILE A 53 -21.63 -5.61 0.29
N ASP A 54 -22.31 -5.31 -0.83
CA ASP A 54 -23.57 -5.96 -1.18
C ASP A 54 -23.33 -7.32 -1.85
N GLY A 55 -22.26 -7.45 -2.64
CA GLY A 55 -21.99 -8.62 -3.48
C GLY A 55 -21.11 -9.70 -2.84
N TYR A 56 -20.14 -9.32 -2.00
CA TYR A 56 -19.13 -10.25 -1.49
C TYR A 56 -19.17 -10.43 0.03
N PHE A 57 -19.44 -9.36 0.78
CA PHE A 57 -19.35 -9.34 2.24
C PHE A 57 -20.67 -8.96 2.93
N SER A 58 -21.81 -9.36 2.36
CA SER A 58 -23.14 -9.02 2.86
C SER A 58 -23.44 -9.51 4.28
N ASP A 59 -22.66 -10.48 4.81
CA ASP A 59 -22.75 -10.97 6.18
C ASP A 59 -21.71 -10.37 7.14
N ALA A 60 -21.02 -9.30 6.74
CA ALA A 60 -20.11 -8.60 7.62
C ALA A 60 -20.82 -7.75 8.67
N SER A 61 -20.22 -7.66 9.85
CA SER A 61 -20.77 -6.92 10.98
C SER A 61 -20.40 -5.44 11.00
N PHE A 62 -19.34 -5.06 10.27
CA PHE A 62 -18.80 -3.72 10.28
C PHE A 62 -17.92 -3.47 9.05
N PHE A 63 -18.01 -2.26 8.53
CA PHE A 63 -17.21 -1.74 7.43
C PHE A 63 -16.62 -0.40 7.82
N LYS A 64 -15.35 -0.19 7.51
CA LYS A 64 -14.67 1.11 7.69
C LYS A 64 -13.89 1.45 6.41
N PRO A 65 -14.26 2.54 5.72
CA PRO A 65 -13.47 3.08 4.62
C PRO A 65 -12.02 3.33 5.06
N ALA A 66 -11.06 2.92 4.23
CA ALA A 66 -9.63 3.05 4.49
C ALA A 66 -8.92 3.63 3.26
N GLY A 67 -9.24 4.89 2.93
CA GLY A 67 -8.79 5.51 1.68
C GLY A 67 -9.57 4.94 0.50
N ASP A 68 -8.86 4.29 -0.42
CA ASP A 68 -9.43 3.57 -1.56
C ASP A 68 -9.84 2.13 -1.24
N GLY A 69 -9.44 1.65 -0.07
CA GLY A 69 -9.72 0.33 0.44
C GLY A 69 -10.90 0.24 1.38
N LEU A 70 -11.16 -0.98 1.86
CA LEU A 70 -12.19 -1.27 2.86
C LEU A 70 -11.65 -2.22 3.92
N LEU A 71 -11.87 -1.85 5.18
CA LEU A 71 -11.65 -2.72 6.32
C LEU A 71 -12.99 -3.37 6.71
N ILE A 72 -13.01 -4.69 6.80
CA ILE A 72 -14.21 -5.52 6.97
C ILE A 72 -14.04 -6.44 8.17
N MET A 73 -15.06 -6.51 9.03
CA MET A 73 -15.06 -7.37 10.23
C MET A 73 -16.10 -8.48 10.14
N LEU A 74 -15.61 -9.72 10.18
CA LEU A 74 -16.41 -10.94 10.13
C LEU A 74 -16.34 -11.64 11.50
N PRO A 75 -17.35 -11.51 12.37
CA PRO A 75 -17.34 -12.15 13.67
C PRO A 75 -17.51 -13.66 13.52
N TYR A 76 -16.88 -14.42 14.41
CA TYR A 76 -17.01 -15.87 14.44
C TYR A 76 -17.06 -16.39 15.89
N THR A 77 -17.59 -17.59 16.04
CA THR A 77 -17.56 -18.40 17.26
C THR A 77 -16.73 -19.66 17.00
N GLU A 78 -16.39 -20.40 18.04
CA GLU A 78 -15.66 -21.67 17.88
C GLU A 78 -16.41 -22.65 16.95
N GLU A 79 -17.73 -22.71 17.07
CA GLU A 79 -18.61 -23.59 16.29
C GLU A 79 -18.59 -23.28 14.79
N ASN A 80 -18.58 -22.01 14.40
CA ASN A 80 -18.66 -21.59 13.00
C ASN A 80 -17.31 -21.18 12.39
N LEU A 81 -16.22 -21.23 13.16
CA LEU A 81 -14.89 -20.78 12.75
C LEU A 81 -14.46 -21.38 11.41
N LYS A 82 -14.58 -22.70 11.25
CA LYS A 82 -14.13 -23.39 10.03
C LYS A 82 -14.88 -22.90 8.79
N GLU A 83 -16.20 -22.74 8.92
CA GLU A 83 -17.06 -22.23 7.85
C GLU A 83 -16.73 -20.78 7.52
N LYS A 84 -16.69 -19.90 8.53
CA LYS A 84 -16.38 -18.48 8.37
C LYS A 84 -15.00 -18.25 7.76
N ALA A 85 -13.97 -18.97 8.21
CA ALA A 85 -12.63 -18.87 7.65
C ALA A 85 -12.59 -19.32 6.18
N SER A 86 -13.22 -20.45 5.86
CA SER A 86 -13.28 -20.98 4.49
C SER A 86 -14.03 -20.04 3.55
N LYS A 87 -15.20 -19.56 3.98
CA LYS A 87 -16.02 -18.60 3.24
C LYS A 87 -15.25 -17.30 3.01
N SER A 88 -14.60 -16.75 4.04
CA SER A 88 -13.82 -15.51 3.92
C SER A 88 -12.73 -15.60 2.86
N ILE A 89 -11.95 -16.69 2.87
CA ILE A 89 -10.89 -16.91 1.86
C ILE A 89 -11.49 -17.12 0.47
N ALA A 90 -12.56 -17.90 0.34
CA ALA A 90 -13.24 -18.10 -0.94
C ALA A 90 -13.76 -16.78 -1.51
N THR A 91 -14.44 -15.97 -0.69
CA THR A 91 -14.91 -14.63 -1.05
C THR A 91 -13.76 -13.74 -1.50
N CYS A 92 -12.63 -13.70 -0.77
CA CYS A 92 -11.48 -12.88 -1.16
C CYS A 92 -10.87 -13.33 -2.49
N LEU A 93 -10.83 -14.63 -2.78
CA LEU A 93 -10.37 -15.16 -4.06
C LEU A 93 -11.34 -14.80 -5.20
N SER A 94 -12.64 -14.79 -4.95
CA SER A 94 -13.64 -14.32 -5.93
C SER A 94 -13.49 -12.82 -6.19
N VAL A 95 -13.31 -12.00 -5.14
CA VAL A 95 -12.99 -10.57 -5.30
C VAL A 95 -11.74 -10.39 -6.16
N LEU A 96 -10.64 -11.10 -5.85
CA LEU A 96 -9.41 -11.01 -6.61
C LEU A 96 -9.60 -11.32 -8.09
N LYS A 97 -10.42 -12.34 -8.41
CA LYS A 97 -10.72 -12.75 -9.78
C LYS A 97 -11.59 -11.72 -10.50
N ASP A 98 -12.63 -11.22 -9.84
CA ASP A 98 -13.71 -10.48 -10.48
C ASP A 98 -13.47 -8.95 -10.44
N PHE A 99 -12.48 -8.45 -9.67
CA PHE A 99 -12.27 -7.03 -9.39
C PHE A 99 -12.23 -6.14 -10.64
N HIS A 100 -11.53 -6.58 -11.70
CA HIS A 100 -11.44 -5.89 -12.99
C HIS A 100 -12.80 -5.56 -13.62
N SER A 101 -13.85 -6.33 -13.28
CA SER A 101 -15.20 -6.18 -13.82
C SER A 101 -16.14 -5.36 -12.93
N PHE A 102 -15.69 -4.91 -11.75
CA PHE A 102 -16.58 -4.27 -10.76
C PHE A 102 -17.29 -3.03 -11.31
N CYS A 103 -16.64 -2.30 -12.21
CA CYS A 103 -17.18 -1.09 -12.84
C CYS A 103 -17.71 -1.30 -14.26
N ALA A 104 -17.68 -2.53 -14.81
CA ALA A 104 -17.98 -2.79 -16.22
C ALA A 104 -19.42 -2.40 -16.64
N ASN A 105 -20.36 -2.40 -15.69
CA ASN A 105 -21.76 -2.06 -15.93
C ASN A 105 -22.17 -0.70 -15.31
N GLU A 106 -21.20 0.13 -14.90
CA GLU A 106 -21.48 1.45 -14.32
C GLU A 106 -21.46 2.49 -15.45
N PRO A 107 -22.62 3.04 -15.88
CA PRO A 107 -22.68 3.90 -17.07
C PRO A 107 -21.85 5.18 -16.95
N MET A 108 -21.58 5.60 -15.71
CA MET A 108 -20.81 6.79 -15.37
C MET A 108 -19.30 6.53 -15.28
N VAL A 109 -18.85 5.28 -15.46
CA VAL A 109 -17.43 4.91 -15.53
C VAL A 109 -17.06 4.73 -17.00
N ASN A 110 -16.63 5.81 -17.62
CA ASN A 110 -16.18 5.89 -19.01
C ASN A 110 -14.69 6.26 -19.14
N PHE A 111 -13.93 5.99 -18.07
CA PHE A 111 -12.50 6.28 -17.93
C PHE A 111 -11.74 5.02 -17.48
N GLU A 112 -10.42 5.00 -17.69
CA GLU A 112 -9.57 3.90 -17.24
C GLU A 112 -9.55 3.80 -15.71
N VAL A 113 -9.75 2.59 -15.18
CA VAL A 113 -9.79 2.34 -13.74
C VAL A 113 -8.74 1.33 -13.31
N PRO A 114 -8.30 1.35 -12.04
CA PRO A 114 -7.49 0.27 -11.49
C PRO A 114 -8.18 -1.09 -11.57
N GLU A 115 -7.44 -2.13 -11.96
CA GLU A 115 -7.98 -3.49 -12.18
C GLU A 115 -7.47 -4.53 -11.17
N ALA A 116 -6.66 -4.12 -10.20
CA ALA A 116 -6.00 -5.01 -9.27
C ALA A 116 -6.27 -4.61 -7.81
N VAL A 117 -6.27 -5.61 -6.94
CA VAL A 117 -6.55 -5.45 -5.50
C VAL A 117 -5.56 -6.26 -4.67
N GLY A 118 -5.17 -5.71 -3.52
CA GLY A 118 -4.43 -6.41 -2.49
C GLY A 118 -5.35 -6.70 -1.31
N ILE A 119 -5.28 -7.92 -0.79
CA ILE A 119 -6.15 -8.37 0.30
C ILE A 119 -5.30 -9.00 1.40
N GLY A 120 -5.45 -8.51 2.62
CA GLY A 120 -4.83 -9.05 3.82
C GLY A 120 -5.89 -9.55 4.79
N LEU A 121 -5.69 -10.76 5.35
CA LEU A 121 -6.57 -11.30 6.37
C LEU A 121 -5.79 -11.67 7.62
N SER A 122 -6.40 -11.43 8.77
CA SER A 122 -5.96 -12.01 10.02
C SER A 122 -7.15 -12.36 10.89
N ARG A 123 -6.95 -13.31 11.80
CA ARG A 123 -7.97 -13.85 12.69
C ARG A 123 -7.50 -13.75 14.14
N GLY A 124 -8.39 -13.32 15.03
CA GLY A 124 -8.08 -13.29 16.46
C GLY A 124 -9.08 -12.48 17.28
N ALA A 125 -8.71 -12.22 18.52
CA ALA A 125 -9.50 -11.37 19.40
C ALA A 125 -9.36 -9.88 19.02
N ALA A 126 -10.47 -9.16 19.08
CA ALA A 126 -10.53 -7.71 18.96
C ALA A 126 -11.55 -7.15 19.96
N CYS A 127 -11.39 -5.89 20.35
CA CYS A 127 -12.36 -5.16 21.14
C CYS A 127 -13.14 -4.22 20.22
N ARG A 128 -14.46 -4.36 20.18
CA ARG A 128 -15.36 -3.40 19.52
C ARG A 128 -15.85 -2.37 20.52
N LEU A 129 -15.89 -1.12 20.08
CA LEU A 129 -16.53 -0.02 20.80
C LEU A 129 -18.00 0.01 20.39
N VAL A 130 -18.92 -0.21 21.32
CA VAL A 130 -20.36 -0.32 21.05
C VAL A 130 -21.17 0.68 21.86
N SER A 131 -22.20 1.25 21.27
CA SER A 131 -23.19 2.11 21.93
C SER A 131 -24.59 1.61 21.57
N GLY A 132 -25.24 0.92 22.50
CA GLY A 132 -26.47 0.18 22.21
C GLY A 132 -26.20 -0.98 21.25
N ASP A 133 -26.95 -1.04 20.15
CA ASP A 133 -26.81 -2.00 19.07
C ASP A 133 -25.78 -1.59 17.99
N LYS A 134 -25.28 -0.35 18.06
CA LYS A 134 -24.34 0.20 17.07
C LYS A 134 -22.89 -0.10 17.45
N THR A 135 -22.14 -0.64 16.49
CA THR A 135 -20.68 -0.72 16.58
C THR A 135 -20.05 0.54 16.00
N LEU A 136 -19.24 1.23 16.79
CA LEU A 136 -18.62 2.51 16.44
C LEU A 136 -17.22 2.33 15.84
N ASP A 137 -16.41 1.45 16.42
CA ASP A 137 -15.07 1.13 15.91
C ASP A 137 -14.57 -0.22 16.45
N TYR A 138 -13.46 -0.70 15.89
CA TYR A 138 -12.74 -1.88 16.38
C TYR A 138 -11.28 -1.53 16.71
N SER A 139 -10.73 -2.23 17.68
CA SER A 139 -9.32 -2.14 18.08
C SER A 139 -8.74 -3.52 18.36
N GLY A 140 -7.46 -3.72 18.04
CA GLY A 140 -6.77 -4.98 18.29
C GLY A 140 -5.63 -5.25 17.32
N ARG A 141 -4.70 -6.13 17.74
CA ARG A 141 -3.54 -6.54 16.94
C ARG A 141 -3.96 -7.16 15.60
N VAL A 142 -5.08 -7.89 15.56
CA VAL A 142 -5.58 -8.57 14.36
C VAL A 142 -5.90 -7.59 13.22
N LEU A 143 -6.41 -6.39 13.53
CA LEU A 143 -6.69 -5.36 12.52
C LEU A 143 -5.39 -4.83 11.90
N ASN A 144 -4.42 -4.52 12.74
CA ASN A 144 -3.12 -4.03 12.30
C ASN A 144 -2.39 -5.08 11.47
N LEU A 145 -2.46 -6.36 11.88
CA LEU A 145 -1.87 -7.47 11.14
C LEU A 145 -2.54 -7.66 9.78
N ALA A 146 -3.86 -7.66 9.69
CA ALA A 146 -4.58 -7.72 8.41
C ALA A 146 -4.16 -6.57 7.47
N SER A 147 -3.99 -5.34 8.01
CA SER A 147 -3.49 -4.21 7.24
C SER A 147 -2.06 -4.41 6.72
N ARG A 148 -1.15 -4.92 7.55
CA ARG A 148 0.23 -5.21 7.12
C ARG A 148 0.34 -6.37 6.14
N LEU A 149 -0.51 -7.38 6.27
CA LEU A 149 -0.57 -8.49 5.32
C LEU A 149 -1.12 -8.02 3.97
N MET A 150 -2.09 -7.11 3.99
CA MET A 150 -2.56 -6.44 2.77
C MET A 150 -1.40 -5.71 2.09
N ASP A 151 -0.55 -4.99 2.83
CA ASP A 151 0.60 -4.28 2.24
C ASP A 151 1.54 -5.23 1.45
N LEU A 152 1.66 -6.49 1.91
CA LEU A 152 2.47 -7.54 1.28
C LEU A 152 1.81 -8.19 0.06
N ALA A 153 0.51 -8.00 -0.16
CA ALA A 153 -0.26 -8.59 -1.26
C ALA A 153 -0.02 -7.86 -2.60
N ARG A 154 1.24 -7.79 -3.05
CA ARG A 154 1.70 -7.05 -4.24
C ARG A 154 2.13 -8.03 -5.35
N PRO A 155 1.98 -7.69 -6.65
CA PRO A 155 1.23 -6.54 -7.16
C PRO A 155 -0.27 -6.64 -6.85
N CYS A 156 -0.80 -7.85 -6.69
CA CYS A 156 -2.16 -8.13 -6.22
C CYS A 156 -2.17 -9.44 -5.41
N GLY A 157 -3.34 -9.82 -4.89
CA GLY A 157 -3.57 -11.15 -4.32
C GLY A 157 -4.08 -11.16 -2.89
N VAL A 158 -4.07 -12.34 -2.28
CA VAL A 158 -4.55 -12.60 -0.91
C VAL A 158 -3.39 -13.08 -0.05
N VAL A 159 -3.18 -12.45 1.10
CA VAL A 159 -2.15 -12.80 2.09
C VAL A 159 -2.77 -12.95 3.47
N PHE A 160 -2.38 -14.00 4.20
CA PHE A 160 -2.78 -14.21 5.60
C PHE A 160 -1.66 -14.85 6.41
N ASP A 161 -1.65 -14.65 7.72
CA ASP A 161 -0.65 -15.26 8.61
C ASP A 161 -1.01 -16.72 8.96
N SER A 162 -0.01 -17.51 9.35
CA SER A 162 -0.20 -18.91 9.77
C SER A 162 -1.23 -19.09 10.90
N GLY A 163 -1.40 -18.09 11.79
CA GLY A 163 -2.41 -18.08 12.85
C GLY A 163 -3.85 -18.06 12.33
N PHE A 164 -4.08 -17.63 11.09
CA PHE A 164 -5.38 -17.74 10.44
C PHE A 164 -5.90 -19.19 10.43
N GLY A 165 -5.00 -20.16 10.17
CA GLY A 165 -5.27 -21.59 10.19
C GLY A 165 -5.62 -22.16 8.81
N ILE A 166 -4.60 -22.43 7.97
CA ILE A 166 -4.78 -23.06 6.64
C ILE A 166 -5.53 -24.41 6.71
N GLN A 167 -5.44 -25.13 7.83
CA GLN A 167 -6.15 -26.36 8.09
C GLN A 167 -7.68 -26.20 8.15
N LEU A 168 -8.17 -24.98 8.37
CA LEU A 168 -9.60 -24.68 8.32
C LEU A 168 -10.14 -24.72 6.89
N LEU A 169 -9.27 -24.51 5.90
CA LEU A 169 -9.65 -24.40 4.49
C LEU A 169 -9.82 -25.78 3.83
N PRO A 170 -10.71 -25.93 2.84
CA PRO A 170 -10.76 -27.11 1.98
C PRO A 170 -9.45 -27.28 1.19
N LYS A 171 -9.06 -28.53 0.89
CA LYS A 171 -7.82 -28.86 0.15
C LYS A 171 -7.68 -28.06 -1.16
N VAL A 172 -8.78 -27.89 -1.89
CA VAL A 172 -8.82 -27.13 -3.16
C VAL A 172 -8.36 -25.68 -2.97
N LEU A 173 -8.76 -25.02 -1.87
CA LEU A 173 -8.31 -23.66 -1.59
C LEU A 173 -6.85 -23.63 -1.13
N ARG A 174 -6.42 -24.60 -0.31
CA ARG A 174 -5.03 -24.68 0.19
C ARG A 174 -4.01 -24.67 -0.95
N ASN A 175 -4.29 -25.37 -2.04
CA ASN A 175 -3.38 -25.52 -3.19
C ASN A 175 -3.14 -24.21 -3.98
N LYS A 176 -3.91 -23.15 -3.68
CA LYS A 176 -3.73 -21.81 -4.27
C LYS A 176 -2.67 -20.98 -3.55
N PHE A 177 -2.25 -21.40 -2.35
CA PHE A 177 -1.35 -20.62 -1.50
C PHE A 177 0.04 -21.26 -1.39
N SER A 178 1.06 -20.41 -1.46
CA SER A 178 2.44 -20.71 -1.09
C SER A 178 2.73 -20.18 0.31
N ARG A 179 3.77 -20.73 0.95
CA ARG A 179 4.22 -20.29 2.29
C ARG A 179 5.57 -19.61 2.22
N THR A 180 5.77 -18.61 3.05
CA THR A 180 7.10 -18.03 3.28
C THR A 180 7.15 -17.36 4.64
N LYS A 181 8.37 -17.03 5.09
CA LYS A 181 8.61 -16.30 6.33
C LYS A 181 8.96 -14.86 6.02
N VAL A 182 8.29 -13.92 6.68
CA VAL A 182 8.49 -12.48 6.47
C VAL A 182 8.62 -11.73 7.79
N TYR A 183 9.36 -10.64 7.75
CA TYR A 183 9.40 -9.62 8.78
C TYR A 183 8.35 -8.58 8.46
N ILE A 184 7.59 -8.17 9.48
CA ILE A 184 6.49 -7.23 9.34
C ILE A 184 6.74 -6.03 10.25
N ARG A 185 6.85 -4.85 9.65
CA ARG A 185 7.06 -3.59 10.38
C ARG A 185 6.00 -3.38 11.46
N GLY A 186 6.43 -3.07 12.68
CA GLY A 186 5.60 -2.84 13.85
C GLY A 186 4.92 -4.10 14.43
N ILE A 187 5.21 -5.30 13.90
CA ILE A 187 4.56 -6.55 14.36
C ILE A 187 5.58 -7.66 14.64
N ALA A 188 6.52 -7.85 13.71
CA ALA A 188 7.45 -8.98 13.64
C ALA A 188 8.77 -8.50 12.99
N GLU A 189 9.44 -7.54 13.62
CA GLU A 189 10.63 -6.89 13.05
C GLU A 189 11.92 -7.69 13.28
N LYS A 190 11.95 -8.50 14.34
CA LYS A 190 13.12 -9.27 14.79
C LYS A 190 13.04 -10.75 14.46
N GLU A 191 11.84 -11.31 14.52
CA GLU A 191 11.57 -12.72 14.20
C GLU A 191 10.54 -12.78 13.09
N PRO A 192 10.78 -13.57 12.03
CA PRO A 192 9.87 -13.60 10.92
C PRO A 192 8.64 -14.47 11.23
N VAL A 193 7.49 -14.05 10.75
CA VAL A 193 6.24 -14.81 10.83
C VAL A 193 6.01 -15.57 9.54
N GLU A 194 5.46 -16.78 9.65
CA GLU A 194 5.00 -17.52 8.48
C GLU A 194 3.69 -16.91 7.96
N ILE A 195 3.69 -16.57 6.67
CA ILE A 195 2.53 -16.11 5.92
C ILE A 195 2.22 -17.08 4.78
N LEU A 196 0.97 -17.01 4.34
CA LEU A 196 0.45 -17.70 3.17
C LEU A 196 -0.02 -16.67 2.17
N TYR A 197 0.30 -16.88 0.90
CA TYR A 197 -0.01 -15.92 -0.17
C TYR A 197 -0.40 -16.62 -1.47
N THR A 198 -1.25 -15.98 -2.26
CA THR A 198 -1.66 -16.48 -3.58
C THR A 198 -0.49 -16.57 -4.54
N LYS A 199 -0.06 -17.80 -4.87
CA LYS A 199 1.23 -18.08 -5.52
C LYS A 199 1.41 -17.46 -6.91
N GLU A 200 0.31 -17.35 -7.66
CA GLU A 200 0.29 -16.84 -9.04
C GLU A 200 0.07 -15.32 -9.13
N HIS A 201 -0.31 -14.68 -8.02
CA HIS A 201 -0.73 -13.27 -8.02
C HIS A 201 0.19 -12.38 -7.18
N THR A 202 0.83 -12.97 -6.16
CA THR A 202 1.59 -12.23 -5.16
C THR A 202 3.07 -12.58 -5.22
N ARG A 203 3.91 -11.54 -5.28
CA ARG A 203 5.36 -11.59 -5.17
C ARG A 203 5.80 -10.93 -3.87
N ILE A 204 6.34 -11.73 -2.95
CA ILE A 204 6.88 -11.22 -1.70
C ILE A 204 8.27 -10.62 -1.95
N SER A 205 8.41 -9.32 -1.68
CA SER A 205 9.68 -8.60 -1.81
C SER A 205 10.80 -9.29 -1.01
N PRO A 206 12.04 -9.36 -1.56
CA PRO A 206 13.21 -9.84 -0.82
C PRO A 206 13.44 -9.08 0.50
N MET A 207 13.08 -7.81 0.56
CA MET A 207 13.21 -6.96 1.76
C MET A 207 12.37 -7.48 2.92
N SER A 208 11.14 -7.90 2.61
CA SER A 208 10.24 -8.49 3.60
C SER A 208 10.76 -9.81 4.17
N LYS A 209 11.79 -10.42 3.57
CA LYS A 209 12.41 -11.66 4.06
C LYS A 209 13.66 -11.41 4.93
N LYS A 210 14.01 -10.16 5.21
CA LYS A 210 15.13 -9.80 6.09
C LYS A 210 14.66 -9.01 7.32
N PRO A 211 15.35 -9.16 8.47
CA PRO A 211 15.08 -8.32 9.64
C PRO A 211 15.27 -6.84 9.30
N TYR A 212 14.37 -5.98 9.78
CA TYR A 212 14.44 -4.55 9.50
C TYR A 212 15.72 -3.90 10.03
N GLU A 213 16.23 -4.36 11.19
CA GLU A 213 17.47 -3.87 11.80
C GLU A 213 18.72 -4.15 10.96
N LYS A 214 18.65 -5.14 10.05
CA LYS A 214 19.79 -5.53 9.20
C LYS A 214 19.79 -4.83 7.84
N ILE A 215 18.71 -4.14 7.49
CA ILE A 215 18.61 -3.43 6.21
C ILE A 215 19.42 -2.14 6.32
N LYS A 216 20.57 -2.10 5.66
CA LYS A 216 21.36 -0.89 5.49
C LYS A 216 20.85 -0.14 4.26
N TRP A 217 20.73 1.18 4.38
CA TRP A 217 20.40 2.04 3.24
C TRP A 217 21.66 2.77 2.81
N LYS A 218 22.00 2.67 1.52
CA LYS A 218 23.01 3.50 0.88
C LYS A 218 22.36 4.70 0.22
N THR A 219 23.12 5.80 0.17
CA THR A 219 22.72 7.03 -0.51
C THR A 219 23.86 7.51 -1.38
N VAL A 220 23.61 7.61 -2.70
CA VAL A 220 24.49 8.31 -3.64
C VAL A 220 23.99 9.74 -3.76
N THR A 221 24.85 10.72 -3.53
CA THR A 221 24.49 12.14 -3.54
C THR A 221 25.20 12.86 -4.68
N ASP A 222 24.47 13.70 -5.41
CA ASP A 222 25.01 14.67 -6.37
C ASP A 222 24.37 16.04 -6.10
N ALA A 223 25.14 17.11 -6.23
CA ALA A 223 24.67 18.48 -6.02
C ALA A 223 25.00 19.29 -7.27
N ARG A 224 23.98 19.92 -7.85
CA ARG A 224 24.10 20.67 -9.10
C ARG A 224 23.19 21.88 -9.09
N THR A 225 23.58 22.90 -9.82
CA THR A 225 22.68 24.02 -10.10
C THR A 225 21.64 23.64 -11.15
N LEU A 226 20.47 24.28 -11.15
CA LEU A 226 19.46 24.05 -12.20
C LEU A 226 20.03 24.29 -13.61
N ARG A 227 20.95 25.26 -13.76
CA ARG A 227 21.67 25.50 -15.01
C ARG A 227 22.42 24.26 -15.47
N GLU A 228 23.21 23.64 -14.59
CA GLU A 228 23.99 22.45 -14.93
C GLU A 228 23.10 21.27 -15.29
N ILE A 229 21.95 21.11 -14.62
CA ILE A 229 20.95 20.08 -14.96
C ILE A 229 20.40 20.32 -16.37
N LYS A 230 20.11 21.57 -16.74
CA LYS A 230 19.56 21.95 -18.06
C LYS A 230 20.55 21.77 -19.21
N THR A 231 21.82 22.09 -18.98
CA THR A 231 22.86 22.03 -20.02
C THR A 231 23.52 20.65 -20.14
N SER A 232 23.25 19.75 -19.20
CA SER A 232 23.74 18.37 -19.26
C SER A 232 22.95 17.53 -20.27
N LEU A 233 23.39 16.28 -20.48
CA LEU A 233 22.64 15.29 -21.25
C LEU A 233 21.21 15.14 -20.70
N PRO A 234 20.20 14.83 -21.55
CA PRO A 234 18.80 14.69 -21.13
C PRO A 234 18.57 13.66 -20.02
N ARG A 235 19.47 12.67 -19.93
CA ARG A 235 19.52 11.67 -18.86
C ARG A 235 20.90 11.67 -18.24
N ARG A 236 20.95 11.63 -16.91
CA ARG A 236 22.18 11.45 -16.14
C ARG A 236 22.26 10.04 -15.61
N ILE A 237 23.39 9.40 -15.85
CA ILE A 237 23.70 8.04 -15.41
C ILE A 237 24.47 8.12 -14.09
N TYR A 238 24.07 7.30 -13.13
CA TYR A 238 24.69 7.13 -11.83
C TYR A 238 25.01 5.65 -11.61
N SER A 239 26.29 5.29 -11.55
CA SER A 239 26.71 3.97 -11.09
C SER A 239 26.50 3.89 -9.58
N LEU A 240 25.82 2.84 -9.13
CA LEU A 240 25.64 2.55 -7.72
C LEU A 240 26.86 1.78 -7.20
N PRO A 241 27.37 2.09 -6.00
CA PRO A 241 28.49 1.35 -5.39
C PRO A 241 28.23 -0.15 -5.19
N SER A 242 26.97 -0.58 -5.25
CA SER A 242 26.54 -1.96 -5.03
C SER A 242 25.13 -2.18 -5.56
N GLU A 243 24.80 -3.45 -5.84
CA GLU A 243 23.49 -3.82 -6.33
C GLU A 243 22.43 -3.63 -5.22
N PRO A 244 21.31 -2.95 -5.51
CA PRO A 244 20.18 -2.87 -4.59
C PRO A 244 19.66 -4.26 -4.22
N LEU A 245 19.41 -4.48 -2.93
CA LEU A 245 18.74 -5.68 -2.44
C LEU A 245 17.34 -5.85 -3.04
N ASP A 246 16.67 -4.74 -3.33
CA ASP A 246 15.40 -4.69 -4.02
C ASP A 246 15.34 -3.41 -4.85
N SER A 247 15.40 -3.56 -6.18
CA SER A 247 15.38 -2.43 -7.11
C SER A 247 14.04 -1.70 -7.14
N GLU A 248 12.93 -2.35 -6.73
CA GLU A 248 11.62 -1.71 -6.62
C GLU A 248 11.56 -0.73 -5.43
N GLN A 249 12.53 -0.79 -4.51
CA GLN A 249 12.65 0.10 -3.35
C GLN A 249 13.61 1.27 -3.57
N LEU A 250 14.13 1.43 -4.80
CA LEU A 250 15.01 2.54 -5.13
C LEU A 250 14.23 3.86 -5.11
N ILE A 251 14.78 4.86 -4.43
CA ILE A 251 14.16 6.18 -4.28
C ILE A 251 15.12 7.23 -4.80
N VAL A 252 14.68 8.04 -5.77
CA VAL A 252 15.35 9.30 -6.12
C VAL A 252 14.66 10.44 -5.39
N ARG A 253 15.40 11.07 -4.48
CA ARG A 253 14.99 12.23 -3.69
C ARG A 253 15.67 13.47 -4.26
N ILE A 254 14.90 14.55 -4.38
CA ILE A 254 15.42 15.86 -4.76
C ILE A 254 15.16 16.84 -3.61
N GLU A 255 16.18 17.60 -3.26
CA GLU A 255 16.11 18.67 -2.28
C GLU A 255 16.50 19.98 -2.96
N TYR A 256 15.64 20.99 -2.86
CA TYR A 256 15.85 22.30 -3.50
C TYR A 256 15.27 23.43 -2.64
N PRO A 257 15.73 24.68 -2.83
CA PRO A 257 15.23 25.81 -2.05
C PRO A 257 13.74 26.06 -2.27
N ALA A 258 13.00 26.33 -1.19
CA ALA A 258 11.59 26.67 -1.33
C ALA A 258 11.40 28.06 -1.96
N VAL A 259 10.42 28.16 -2.85
CA VAL A 259 10.09 29.38 -3.58
C VAL A 259 8.75 29.90 -3.10
N TYR A 260 8.68 31.21 -2.85
CA TYR A 260 7.41 31.89 -2.60
C TYR A 260 7.45 33.25 -3.26
N LYS A 261 6.45 33.53 -4.11
CA LYS A 261 6.37 34.76 -4.93
C LYS A 261 7.68 35.04 -5.69
N GLY A 262 8.29 33.99 -6.28
CA GLY A 262 9.51 34.11 -7.11
C GLY A 262 10.82 34.36 -6.35
N ALA A 263 10.79 34.37 -5.01
CA ALA A 263 11.97 34.53 -4.16
C ALA A 263 12.27 33.27 -3.34
N ARG A 264 13.57 33.02 -3.12
CA ARG A 264 14.05 31.94 -2.24
C ARG A 264 13.66 32.25 -0.81
N LYS A 265 13.07 31.28 -0.11
CA LYS A 265 12.85 31.36 1.34
C LYS A 265 14.10 30.83 2.06
N LYS A 266 14.81 31.73 2.74
CA LYS A 266 16.04 31.39 3.46
C LYS A 266 15.73 30.37 4.56
N GLY A 267 16.53 29.31 4.63
CA GLY A 267 16.38 28.24 5.63
C GLY A 267 15.26 27.25 5.35
N LEU A 268 14.48 27.40 4.27
CA LEU A 268 13.44 26.44 3.88
C LEU A 268 13.87 25.69 2.63
N VAL A 269 13.88 24.36 2.72
CA VAL A 269 14.09 23.45 1.59
C VAL A 269 12.83 22.62 1.36
N VAL A 270 12.58 22.29 0.11
CA VAL A 270 11.55 21.33 -0.29
C VAL A 270 12.25 20.02 -0.61
N ILE A 271 11.77 18.95 0.01
CA ILE A 271 12.20 17.59 -0.27
C ILE A 271 11.07 16.91 -1.02
N ALA A 272 11.35 16.41 -2.22
CA ALA A 272 10.36 15.72 -3.05
C ALA A 272 10.91 14.40 -3.59
N ARG A 273 10.04 13.41 -3.77
CA ARG A 273 10.37 12.22 -4.57
C ARG A 273 10.33 12.55 -6.06
N PHE A 274 11.20 11.91 -6.81
CA PHE A 274 11.28 12.03 -8.26
C PHE A 274 11.20 10.63 -8.88
N ASN A 275 10.19 10.41 -9.71
CA ASN A 275 9.85 9.06 -10.22
C ASN A 275 10.24 8.85 -11.69
N LYS A 276 10.91 9.82 -12.32
CA LYS A 276 11.36 9.72 -13.73
C LYS A 276 12.80 9.26 -13.79
N PHE A 277 13.02 8.02 -13.35
CA PHE A 277 14.29 7.33 -13.41
C PHE A 277 14.09 5.86 -13.81
N GLU A 278 15.15 5.22 -14.27
CA GLU A 278 15.19 3.78 -14.57
C GLU A 278 16.41 3.16 -13.89
N TYR A 279 16.24 1.95 -13.37
CA TYR A 279 17.32 1.12 -12.86
C TYR A 279 17.60 -0.02 -13.85
N TYR A 280 18.87 -0.27 -14.13
CA TYR A 280 19.30 -1.38 -15.00
C TYR A 280 20.74 -1.77 -14.69
N MET A 281 21.17 -2.91 -15.24
CA MET A 281 22.57 -3.36 -15.19
C MET A 281 23.28 -2.96 -16.47
N GLU A 282 24.41 -2.27 -16.37
CA GLU A 282 25.22 -1.86 -17.51
C GLU A 282 26.62 -2.47 -17.37
N ALA A 283 26.99 -3.39 -18.27
CA ALA A 283 28.25 -4.14 -18.19
C ALA A 283 28.50 -4.82 -16.82
N GLY A 284 27.43 -5.23 -16.12
CA GLY A 284 27.51 -5.84 -14.78
C GLY A 284 27.50 -4.83 -13.62
N GLU A 285 27.44 -3.53 -13.90
CA GLU A 285 27.34 -2.49 -12.88
C GLU A 285 25.88 -2.04 -12.65
N PRO A 286 25.42 -1.98 -11.39
CA PRO A 286 24.09 -1.49 -11.06
C PRO A 286 24.00 0.01 -11.30
N THR A 287 23.07 0.43 -12.14
CA THR A 287 23.04 1.78 -12.70
C THR A 287 21.66 2.40 -12.61
N VAL A 288 21.60 3.71 -12.34
CA VAL A 288 20.36 4.49 -12.33
C VAL A 288 20.47 5.64 -13.32
N SER A 289 19.51 5.70 -14.26
CA SER A 289 19.39 6.78 -15.23
C SER A 289 18.24 7.71 -14.83
N VAL A 290 18.57 8.93 -14.42
CA VAL A 290 17.62 9.97 -14.01
C VAL A 290 17.34 10.91 -15.19
N SER A 291 16.07 11.16 -15.51
CA SER A 291 15.69 12.13 -16.55
C SER A 291 15.90 13.56 -16.07
N TYR A 292 17.03 14.15 -16.48
CA TYR A 292 17.37 15.55 -16.20
C TYR A 292 16.45 16.52 -16.91
N GLU A 293 15.97 16.17 -18.11
CA GLU A 293 14.98 16.97 -18.81
C GLU A 293 13.68 17.11 -17.99
N ALA A 294 13.13 15.99 -17.49
CA ALA A 294 11.93 16.02 -16.67
C ALA A 294 12.17 16.69 -15.30
N LEU A 295 13.38 16.55 -14.74
CA LEU A 295 13.77 17.19 -13.49
C LEU A 295 13.85 18.71 -13.64
N ALA A 296 14.52 19.20 -14.69
CA ALA A 296 14.61 20.62 -15.00
C ALA A 296 13.22 21.25 -15.16
N LYS A 297 12.36 20.65 -16.00
CA LYS A 297 10.96 21.08 -16.20
C LYS A 297 10.20 21.16 -14.88
N LYS A 298 10.39 20.18 -13.98
CA LYS A 298 9.78 20.19 -12.65
C LYS A 298 10.30 21.37 -11.81
N LEU A 299 11.61 21.55 -11.70
CA LEU A 299 12.21 22.60 -10.89
C LEU A 299 11.86 24.02 -11.37
N GLU A 300 11.81 24.22 -12.69
CA GLU A 300 11.36 25.48 -13.29
C GLU A 300 9.91 25.80 -12.94
N LYS A 301 9.02 24.79 -13.00
CA LYS A 301 7.62 24.92 -12.59
C LYS A 301 7.49 25.30 -11.12
N GLU A 302 8.38 24.79 -10.26
CA GLU A 302 8.44 25.16 -8.84
C GLU A 302 9.11 26.53 -8.60
N GLY A 303 9.59 27.21 -9.65
CA GLY A 303 10.19 28.54 -9.59
C GLY A 303 11.65 28.58 -9.12
N VAL A 304 12.35 27.44 -9.16
CA VAL A 304 13.78 27.35 -8.87
C VAL A 304 14.57 28.08 -9.96
N LYS A 305 15.56 28.89 -9.57
CA LYS A 305 16.38 29.66 -10.52
C LYS A 305 17.62 28.87 -10.95
N ASP A 306 18.10 29.15 -12.16
CA ASP A 306 19.26 28.52 -12.79
C ASP A 306 20.50 28.41 -11.87
N SER A 307 20.78 29.45 -11.08
CA SER A 307 21.96 29.48 -10.19
C SER A 307 21.77 28.76 -8.85
N TRP A 308 20.59 28.22 -8.58
CA TRP A 308 20.30 27.59 -7.30
C TRP A 308 20.66 26.12 -7.33
N GLU A 309 21.34 25.70 -6.27
CA GLU A 309 21.73 24.32 -6.05
C GLU A 309 20.51 23.44 -5.75
N VAL A 310 20.54 22.24 -6.32
CA VAL A 310 19.59 21.15 -6.14
C VAL A 310 20.42 19.92 -5.79
N LYS A 311 20.05 19.26 -4.70
CA LYS A 311 20.66 18.01 -4.27
C LYS A 311 19.81 16.86 -4.77
N ILE A 312 20.45 15.89 -5.42
CA ILE A 312 19.86 14.66 -5.92
C ILE A 312 20.44 13.52 -5.08
N GLU A 313 19.57 12.73 -4.47
CA GLU A 313 19.96 11.59 -3.64
C GLU A 313 19.29 10.33 -4.16
N ILE A 314 20.09 9.33 -4.48
CA ILE A 314 19.64 8.01 -4.89
C ILE A 314 19.81 7.07 -3.70
N MET A 315 18.69 6.71 -3.08
CA MET A 315 18.64 5.88 -1.89
C MET A 315 18.20 4.48 -2.26
N TYR A 316 18.92 3.47 -1.76
CA TYR A 316 18.57 2.07 -2.02
C TYR A 316 19.01 1.16 -0.86
N PRO A 317 18.31 0.04 -0.64
CA PRO A 317 18.71 -0.93 0.38
C PRO A 317 19.89 -1.78 -0.12
N GLU A 318 20.90 -1.95 0.72
CA GLU A 318 22.08 -2.78 0.48
C GLU A 318 22.10 -4.00 1.42
N GLN A 319 22.78 -5.08 0.98
CA GLN A 319 23.07 -6.26 1.80
C GLN A 319 23.96 -5.98 3.02
#